data_AF-A0A4Y2MA53-F1
#
_entry.id   AF-A0A4Y2MA53-F1
#
_cell.length_a   1.000
_cell.length_b   1.000
_cell.length_c   1.000
_cell.angle_alpha   90.00
_cell.angle_beta   90.00
_cell.angle_gamma   90.00
#
_symmetry.space_group_name_H-M   'P 1'
#
loop_
_entity.id
_entity.type
_entity.pdbx_description
1 polymer ?
#
loop_
_entity_poly.entity_id
_entity_poly.type
_entity_poly.pdbx_seq_one_letter_code
_entity_poly.pdbx_strand_id
1 'polypeptide(L)'
;MVTSVLRTQKYIQTEGIATNNVKYTPLVEPEKILFPSLHIKLGLIKNFVKAMDKEGGEFKHLRGRFPQLSGAKLKEDAFAGTQIRKFICDSVSEIKLNKDKLAAWKSFVKMIK
;
A
#
# COMPACT_ATOMS: atom_id res chain seq x y z
N MET A 1 -44.89 26.06 -3.48
CA MET A 1 -43.95 24.93 -3.58
C MET A 1 -42.73 25.36 -4.40
N VAL A 2 -41.65 25.62 -3.67
CA VAL A 2 -40.22 25.59 -4.02
C VAL A 2 -39.79 26.08 -5.42
N THR A 3 -39.76 27.40 -5.59
CA THR A 3 -38.77 28.08 -6.45
C THR A 3 -37.36 27.93 -5.87
N SER A 4 -36.35 27.70 -6.73
CA SER A 4 -34.92 28.11 -6.59
C SER A 4 -33.79 27.04 -6.54
N VAL A 5 -34.04 25.74 -6.61
CA VAL A 5 -32.94 24.73 -6.46
C VAL A 5 -31.92 24.72 -7.62
N LEU A 6 -32.20 25.38 -8.75
CA LEU A 6 -31.28 25.40 -9.91
C LEU A 6 -30.26 26.56 -9.92
N ARG A 7 -30.18 27.40 -8.88
CA ARG A 7 -29.33 28.61 -8.91
C ARG A 7 -27.90 28.42 -8.36
N THR A 8 -27.54 27.34 -7.69
CA THR A 8 -26.24 27.27 -6.98
C THR A 8 -25.13 26.46 -7.65
N GLN A 9 -25.28 26.05 -8.92
CA GLN A 9 -24.19 25.39 -9.66
C GLN A 9 -23.18 26.37 -10.30
N LYS A 10 -23.35 27.68 -10.11
CA LYS A 10 -22.40 28.72 -10.55
C LYS A 10 -21.93 29.51 -9.33
N TYR A 11 -20.61 29.71 -9.25
CA TYR A 11 -19.83 30.17 -8.08
C TYR A 11 -19.68 29.05 -7.05
N ILE A 12 -18.51 28.45 -6.87
CA ILE A 12 -17.26 29.11 -6.49
C ILE A 12 -16.08 28.37 -7.16
N GLN A 13 -15.47 29.00 -8.16
CA GLN A 13 -14.10 28.71 -8.57
C GLN A 13 -13.21 29.56 -7.67
N THR A 14 -12.81 29.04 -6.51
CA THR A 14 -11.75 29.67 -5.71
C THR A 14 -10.41 29.18 -6.23
N GLU A 15 -9.73 30.07 -6.93
CA GLU A 15 -8.31 29.96 -7.21
C GLU A 15 -7.54 29.90 -5.89
N GLY A 16 -6.88 28.75 -5.65
CA GLY A 16 -6.18 28.48 -4.40
C GLY A 16 -5.59 27.08 -4.43
N ILE A 17 -4.33 27.03 -4.84
CA ILE A 17 -3.35 25.93 -4.75
C ILE A 17 -3.85 24.62 -4.10
N ALA A 18 -3.87 23.55 -4.91
CA ALA A 18 -3.79 22.13 -4.55
C ALA A 18 -5.00 21.38 -3.94
N THR A 19 -6.22 21.55 -4.46
CA THR A 19 -7.38 20.69 -4.08
C THR A 19 -8.06 19.94 -5.25
N ASN A 20 -7.55 20.06 -6.47
CA ASN A 20 -8.25 19.63 -7.69
C ASN A 20 -8.32 18.11 -7.97
N ASN A 21 -7.70 17.26 -7.15
CA ASN A 21 -7.71 15.80 -7.36
C ASN A 21 -8.87 15.07 -6.64
N VAL A 22 -9.77 15.82 -5.99
CA VAL A 22 -10.90 15.26 -5.25
C VAL A 22 -12.20 15.63 -5.98
N LYS A 23 -12.78 14.66 -6.68
CA LYS A 23 -13.97 14.86 -7.53
C LYS A 23 -15.24 15.21 -6.74
N TYR A 24 -15.30 14.83 -5.47
CA TYR A 24 -16.49 14.98 -4.63
C TYR A 24 -16.12 15.55 -3.27
N THR A 25 -16.93 16.47 -2.76
CA THR A 25 -16.76 17.02 -1.40
C THR A 25 -16.78 15.88 -0.37
N PRO A 26 -15.72 15.71 0.44
CA PRO A 26 -15.66 14.62 1.40
C PRO A 26 -16.66 14.84 2.54
N LEU A 27 -17.36 13.77 2.94
CA LEU A 27 -18.33 13.78 4.05
C LEU A 27 -17.67 13.95 5.42
N VAL A 28 -16.39 13.62 5.51
CA VAL A 28 -15.57 13.70 6.71
C VAL A 28 -14.31 14.46 6.34
N GLU A 29 -13.86 15.35 7.22
CA GLU A 29 -12.60 16.07 7.03
C GLU A 29 -11.45 15.08 6.77
N PRO A 30 -10.59 15.30 5.76
CA PRO A 30 -9.51 14.38 5.40
C PRO A 30 -8.60 14.00 6.57
N GLU A 31 -8.35 14.95 7.47
CA GLU A 31 -7.54 14.79 8.69
C GLU A 31 -8.17 13.82 9.71
N LYS A 32 -9.50 13.64 9.64
CA LYS A 32 -10.27 12.73 10.50
C LYS A 32 -10.51 11.37 9.85
N ILE A 33 -10.03 11.16 8.62
CA ILE A 33 -10.13 9.86 7.95
C ILE A 33 -9.08 8.93 8.57
N LEU A 34 -9.54 8.06 9.46
CA LEU A 34 -8.73 6.96 9.96
C LEU A 34 -8.51 5.96 8.84
N PHE A 35 -7.28 5.92 8.32
CA PHE A 35 -6.91 4.86 7.41
C PHE A 35 -6.94 3.53 8.15
N PRO A 36 -7.66 2.51 7.66
CA PRO A 36 -7.56 1.18 8.20
C PRO A 36 -6.13 0.69 7.93
N SER A 37 -5.28 0.78 8.97
CA SER A 37 -3.85 0.47 8.98
C SER A 37 -3.53 -0.84 8.23
N LEU A 38 -4.44 -1.80 8.28
CA LEU A 38 -4.31 -3.09 7.62
C LEU A 38 -4.26 -2.99 6.09
N HIS A 39 -5.11 -2.18 5.43
CA HIS A 39 -5.15 -2.09 3.96
C HIS A 39 -3.91 -1.39 3.38
N ILE A 40 -3.37 -0.39 4.10
CA ILE A 40 -2.12 0.28 3.72
C ILE A 40 -0.94 -0.67 3.84
N LYS A 41 -0.83 -1.39 4.97
CA LYS A 41 0.23 -2.38 5.18
C LYS A 41 0.18 -3.49 4.12
N LEU A 42 -1.02 -3.94 3.75
CA LEU A 42 -1.22 -4.90 2.67
C LEU A 42 -0.69 -4.37 1.35
N GLY A 43 -1.14 -3.18 0.93
CA GLY A 43 -0.75 -2.56 -0.35
C GLY A 43 0.76 -2.32 -0.47
N LEU A 44 1.43 -1.99 0.63
CA LEU A 44 2.88 -1.73 0.63
C LEU A 44 3.72 -3.00 0.49
N ILE A 45 3.37 -4.09 1.20
CA ILE A 45 4.05 -5.39 1.05
C ILE A 45 3.86 -5.90 -0.37
N LYS A 46 2.64 -5.71 -0.88
CA LYS A 46 2.29 -6.05 -2.23
C LYS A 46 3.21 -5.40 -3.26
N ASN A 47 3.35 -4.08 -3.17
CA ASN A 47 4.28 -3.32 -4.00
C ASN A 47 5.74 -3.76 -3.82
N PHE A 48 6.16 -4.12 -2.60
CA PHE A 48 7.52 -4.60 -2.34
C PHE A 48 7.80 -5.93 -3.03
N VAL A 49 6.90 -6.92 -2.93
CA VAL A 49 7.04 -8.22 -3.60
C VAL A 49 6.92 -8.09 -5.12
N LYS A 50 6.13 -7.13 -5.61
CA LYS A 50 6.03 -6.81 -7.04
C LYS A 50 7.33 -6.21 -7.60
N ALA A 51 8.02 -5.38 -6.83
CA ALA A 51 9.29 -4.77 -7.21
C ALA A 51 10.51 -5.71 -7.08
N MET A 52 10.35 -6.88 -6.45
CA MET A 52 11.40 -7.90 -6.42
C MET A 52 11.60 -8.53 -7.80
N ASP A 53 12.86 -8.83 -8.12
CA ASP A 53 13.20 -9.65 -9.27
C ASP A 53 12.68 -11.08 -9.04
N LYS A 54 11.77 -11.53 -9.92
CA LYS A 54 11.10 -12.84 -9.83
C LYS A 54 12.04 -14.01 -10.09
N GLU A 55 13.19 -13.78 -10.74
CA GLU A 55 14.22 -14.80 -10.96
C GLU A 55 15.41 -14.66 -10.00
N GLY A 56 15.46 -13.51 -9.33
CA GLY A 56 16.47 -13.12 -8.36
C GLY A 56 16.53 -14.03 -7.13
N GLY A 57 17.69 -14.02 -6.48
CA GLY A 57 17.94 -14.81 -5.27
C GLY A 57 17.01 -14.46 -4.09
N GLU A 58 16.51 -13.22 -4.06
CA GLU A 58 15.52 -12.72 -3.08
C GLU A 58 14.18 -13.45 -3.23
N PHE A 59 13.63 -13.52 -4.45
CA PHE A 59 12.34 -14.17 -4.71
C PHE A 59 12.43 -15.70 -4.59
N LYS A 60 13.55 -16.31 -4.97
CA LYS A 60 13.81 -17.74 -4.74
C LYS A 60 13.81 -18.08 -3.25
N HIS A 61 14.40 -17.22 -2.41
CA HIS A 61 14.37 -17.38 -0.96
C HIS A 61 12.94 -17.24 -0.41
N LEU A 62 12.20 -16.22 -0.87
CA LEU A 62 10.79 -16.02 -0.51
C LEU A 62 9.93 -17.24 -0.84
N ARG A 63 10.12 -17.83 -2.02
CA ARG A 63 9.44 -19.06 -2.44
C ARG A 63 9.77 -20.25 -1.53
N GLY A 64 11.01 -20.39 -1.11
CA GLY A 64 11.42 -21.45 -0.17
C GLY A 64 10.79 -21.32 1.22
N ARG A 65 10.51 -20.09 1.66
CA ARG A 65 9.87 -19.81 2.96
C ARG A 65 8.37 -20.00 2.96
N PHE A 66 7.72 -19.80 1.81
CA PHE A 66 6.31 -20.10 1.62
C PHE A 66 6.13 -21.25 0.64
N PRO A 67 6.55 -22.49 0.97
CA PRO A 67 6.45 -23.63 0.05
C PRO A 67 4.99 -23.99 -0.26
N GLN A 68 4.05 -23.60 0.62
CA GLN A 68 2.62 -23.76 0.43
C GLN A 68 2.02 -22.77 -0.59
N LEU A 69 2.74 -21.68 -0.91
CA LEU A 69 2.33 -20.75 -1.96
C LEU A 69 2.94 -21.20 -3.28
N SER A 70 2.09 -21.34 -4.30
CA SER A 70 2.58 -21.56 -5.66
C SER A 70 3.38 -20.33 -6.12
N GLY A 71 4.37 -20.54 -7.00
CA GLY A 71 5.11 -19.43 -7.61
C GLY A 71 4.20 -18.43 -8.32
N ALA A 72 3.07 -18.90 -8.87
CA ALA A 72 2.02 -18.06 -9.44
C ALA A 72 1.38 -17.15 -8.37
N LYS A 73 0.97 -17.69 -7.21
CA LYS A 73 0.40 -16.88 -6.11
C LYS A 73 1.38 -15.85 -5.52
N LEU A 74 2.68 -16.14 -5.52
CA LEU A 74 3.72 -15.18 -5.13
C LEU A 74 4.00 -14.12 -6.21
N LYS A 75 3.83 -14.46 -7.50
CA LYS A 75 3.93 -13.48 -8.60
C LYS A 75 2.72 -12.56 -8.64
N GLU A 76 1.54 -13.14 -8.40
CA GLU A 76 0.24 -12.48 -8.34
C GLU A 76 -0.03 -11.81 -6.99
N ASP A 77 0.92 -11.94 -6.06
CA ASP A 77 0.98 -11.14 -4.84
C ASP A 77 -0.26 -11.35 -3.94
N ALA A 78 -0.74 -12.59 -3.95
CA ALA A 78 -1.91 -13.06 -3.22
C ALA A 78 -1.49 -13.59 -1.84
N PHE A 79 -1.20 -12.67 -0.92
CA PHE A 79 -0.86 -13.00 0.48
C PHE A 79 -2.07 -12.94 1.40
N ALA A 80 -2.20 -13.94 2.28
CA ALA A 80 -3.08 -13.87 3.44
C ALA A 80 -2.45 -13.00 4.55
N GLY A 81 -3.26 -12.36 5.39
CA GLY A 81 -2.76 -11.51 6.48
C GLY A 81 -1.80 -12.22 7.45
N THR A 82 -1.98 -13.53 7.67
CA THR A 82 -1.06 -14.37 8.46
C THR A 82 0.29 -14.57 7.80
N GLN A 83 0.33 -14.70 6.47
CA GLN A 83 1.56 -14.85 5.69
C GLN A 83 2.35 -13.54 5.65
N ILE A 84 1.66 -12.41 5.58
CA ILE A 84 2.24 -11.06 5.68
C ILE A 84 2.88 -10.82 7.04
N ARG A 85 2.18 -11.18 8.14
CA ARG A 85 2.75 -11.06 9.48
C ARG A 85 4.01 -11.93 9.61
N LYS A 86 3.96 -13.15 9.09
CA LYS A 86 5.15 -14.02 9.00
C LYS A 86 6.24 -13.36 8.19
N PHE A 87 5.95 -12.81 7.01
CA PHE A 87 6.91 -12.15 6.13
C PHE A 87 7.59 -10.93 6.78
N ILE A 88 6.85 -10.11 7.53
CA ILE A 88 7.42 -8.96 8.28
C ILE A 88 8.28 -9.42 9.47
N CYS A 89 7.87 -10.48 10.18
CA CYS A 89 8.63 -11.02 11.32
C CYS A 89 9.84 -11.85 10.90
N ASP A 90 9.78 -12.51 9.74
CA ASP A 90 10.87 -13.29 9.18
C ASP A 90 11.92 -12.35 8.58
N SER A 91 12.79 -11.84 9.45
CA SER A 91 13.90 -10.92 9.18
C SER A 91 15.01 -11.44 8.25
N VAL A 92 14.75 -12.44 7.40
CA VAL A 92 15.78 -13.07 6.54
C VAL A 92 15.90 -12.38 5.16
N SER A 93 15.06 -11.39 4.87
CA SER A 93 15.26 -10.54 3.69
C SER A 93 16.55 -9.71 3.77
N GLU A 94 17.20 -9.57 4.93
CA GLU A 94 18.40 -8.73 5.07
C GLU A 94 19.63 -9.28 4.32
N ILE A 95 19.69 -10.58 4.02
CA ILE A 95 20.92 -11.23 3.54
C ILE A 95 21.11 -11.09 2.01
N LYS A 96 20.04 -10.75 1.26
CA LYS A 96 20.11 -10.66 -0.21
C LYS A 96 19.58 -9.36 -0.82
N LEU A 97 19.04 -8.44 0.00
CA LEU A 97 18.62 -7.14 -0.48
C LEU A 97 19.82 -6.21 -0.66
N ASN A 98 19.86 -5.49 -1.79
CA ASN A 98 20.81 -4.38 -1.98
C ASN A 98 20.65 -3.32 -0.88
N LYS A 99 21.71 -2.54 -0.62
CA LYS A 99 21.74 -1.53 0.48
C LYS A 99 20.51 -0.61 0.50
N ASP A 100 20.07 -0.12 -0.66
CA ASP A 100 18.92 0.78 -0.78
C ASP A 100 17.60 0.08 -0.45
N LYS A 101 17.41 -1.14 -0.97
CA LYS A 101 16.24 -1.98 -0.68
C LYS A 101 16.18 -2.37 0.80
N LEU A 102 17.34 -2.62 1.41
CA LEU A 102 17.47 -2.92 2.82
C LEU A 102 17.07 -1.72 3.70
N ALA A 103 17.52 -0.52 3.36
CA ALA A 103 17.15 0.71 4.06
C ALA A 103 15.64 1.00 3.94
N ALA A 104 15.08 0.81 2.74
CA ALA A 104 13.64 0.93 2.50
C ALA A 104 12.85 -0.12 3.32
N TRP A 105 13.32 -1.38 3.34
CA TRP A 105 12.70 -2.45 4.12
C TRP A 105 12.75 -2.19 5.63
N LYS A 106 13.89 -1.73 6.17
CA LYS A 106 14.02 -1.38 7.60
C LYS A 106 13.07 -0.24 8.00
N SER A 107 12.99 0.78 7.16
CA SER A 107 12.05 1.90 7.36
C SER A 107 10.59 1.41 7.32
N PHE A 108 10.29 0.49 6.42
CA PHE A 108 8.98 -0.12 6.29
C PHE A 108 8.59 -0.96 7.53
N VAL A 109 9.49 -1.83 8.00
CA VAL A 109 9.26 -2.63 9.22
C VAL A 109 9.06 -1.73 10.44
N LYS A 110 9.83 -0.63 10.55
CA LYS A 110 9.68 0.36 11.63
C LYS A 110 8.33 1.09 11.60
N MET A 111 7.73 1.29 10.43
CA MET A 111 6.39 1.89 10.31
C MET A 111 5.29 0.88 10.68
N ILE A 112 5.55 -0.41 10.54
CA ILE A 112 4.55 -1.45 10.82
C ILE A 112 4.50 -1.85 12.29
N LYS A 113 5.68 -1.94 12.92
CA LYS A 113 5.85 -2.25 14.35
C LYS A 113 5.56 -1.02 15.20
#